data_AF-A0A068VGF1-F1
#
_entry.id   AF-A0A068VGF1-F1
#
_cell.length_a   1.000
_cell.length_b   1.000
_cell.length_c   1.000
_cell.angle_alpha   90.00
_cell.angle_beta   90.00
_cell.angle_gamma   90.00
#
_symmetry.space_group_name_H-M   'P 1'
#
loop_
_entity.id
_entity.type
_entity.pdbx_description
1 polymer ?
#
loop_
_entity_poly.entity_id
_entity_poly.type
_entity_poly.pdbx_seq_one_letter_code
_entity_poly.pdbx_strand_id
1 'polypeptide(L)'
;MGTSTPVNIPSKMKAWVYGQYGKPEDVLKLKSEVDVPDVNDDQVLIKVAAASLNPIDFKHMHGYFKAIGSSPPVNTFFLFFFSRKIVVFRVGSKVKEFEVGDEAYGDIHEHALYPKECGSLAEYTAMEEKVLALKPKNLSFAEATSLPVAIETAYGGPESAGLSAGKSLLVLGGACGVGSNVILLYVQVKKFDLHLFHCKYTGQLVV
;
A
#
# COMPACT_ATOMS: atom_id res chain seq x y z
N MET A 1 -5.65 31.63 14.11
CA MET A 1 -6.09 31.46 12.71
C MET A 1 -4.86 31.55 11.83
N GLY A 2 -4.23 30.41 11.53
CA GLY A 2 -3.04 30.35 10.67
C GLY A 2 -3.48 30.39 9.21
N THR A 3 -3.09 31.42 8.48
CA THR A 3 -3.33 31.54 7.04
C THR A 3 -2.49 30.52 6.29
N SER A 4 -3.10 29.42 5.84
CA SER A 4 -2.45 28.47 4.94
C SER A 4 -2.22 29.14 3.59
N THR A 5 -0.96 29.28 3.19
CA THR A 5 -0.59 29.69 1.83
C THR A 5 -1.31 28.79 0.82
N PRO A 6 -2.01 29.32 -0.19
CA PRO A 6 -2.68 28.49 -1.19
C PRO A 6 -1.63 27.65 -1.90
N VAL A 7 -1.71 26.33 -1.72
CA VAL A 7 -0.77 25.43 -2.38
C VAL A 7 -1.26 25.19 -3.79
N ASN A 8 -0.43 25.54 -4.76
CA ASN A 8 -0.70 25.33 -6.17
C ASN A 8 -0.48 23.85 -6.51
N ILE A 9 -1.56 23.12 -6.77
CA ILE A 9 -1.54 21.74 -7.24
C ILE A 9 -1.40 21.80 -8.78
N PRO A 10 -0.37 21.17 -9.38
CA PRO A 10 -0.24 21.17 -10.82
C PRO A 10 -1.35 20.34 -11.47
N SER A 11 -1.73 20.66 -12.71
CA SER A 11 -2.66 19.81 -13.47
C SER A 11 -2.01 18.51 -13.96
N LYS A 12 -0.68 18.49 -14.08
CA LYS A 12 0.12 17.37 -14.56
C LYS A 12 1.18 16.96 -13.54
N MET A 13 1.56 15.69 -13.57
CA MET A 13 2.56 15.08 -12.71
C MET A 13 3.37 14.00 -13.41
N LYS A 14 4.50 13.64 -12.79
CA LYS A 14 5.26 12.43 -13.13
C LYS A 14 4.65 11.20 -12.49
N ALA A 15 4.61 10.11 -13.24
CA ALA A 15 4.21 8.82 -12.72
C ALA A 15 4.66 7.65 -13.57
N TRP A 16 4.81 6.50 -12.94
CA TRP A 16 4.94 5.23 -13.62
C TRP A 16 3.57 4.69 -13.98
N VAL A 17 3.43 4.32 -15.26
CA VAL A 17 2.18 3.81 -15.80
C VAL A 17 2.44 2.59 -16.68
N TYR A 18 1.44 1.74 -16.80
CA TYR A 18 1.36 0.71 -17.83
C TYR A 18 -0.07 0.61 -18.34
N GLY A 19 -0.23 0.23 -19.62
CA GLY A 19 -1.54 0.08 -20.25
C GLY A 19 -1.78 -1.30 -20.86
N GLN A 20 -0.85 -2.22 -20.65
CA GLN A 20 -0.90 -3.58 -21.19
C GLN A 20 -0.21 -4.55 -20.24
N TYR A 21 -0.59 -5.81 -20.32
CA TYR A 21 0.08 -6.85 -19.56
C TYR A 21 1.48 -7.14 -20.09
N GLY A 22 2.40 -7.45 -19.18
CA GLY A 22 3.74 -7.89 -19.51
C GLY A 22 4.65 -7.84 -18.30
N LYS A 23 5.94 -8.08 -18.53
CA LYS A 23 6.94 -7.94 -17.48
C LYS A 23 7.15 -6.45 -17.16
N PRO A 24 7.43 -6.08 -15.90
CA PRO A 24 7.61 -4.68 -15.51
C PRO A 24 8.60 -3.92 -16.39
N GLU A 25 9.73 -4.54 -16.75
CA GLU A 25 10.75 -3.96 -17.62
C GLU A 25 10.22 -3.57 -19.02
N ASP A 26 9.23 -4.31 -19.51
CA ASP A 26 8.66 -4.13 -20.85
C ASP A 26 7.56 -3.08 -20.83
N VAL A 27 6.67 -3.11 -19.82
CA VAL A 27 5.39 -2.37 -19.83
C VAL A 27 5.34 -1.15 -18.94
N LEU A 28 6.14 -1.10 -17.87
CA LEU A 28 6.13 0.00 -16.91
C LEU A 28 6.99 1.16 -17.44
N LYS A 29 6.39 2.33 -17.63
CA LYS A 29 7.06 3.52 -18.19
C LYS A 29 6.81 4.74 -17.33
N LEU A 30 7.87 5.51 -17.08
CA LEU A 30 7.77 6.82 -16.45
C LEU A 30 7.25 7.83 -17.49
N LYS A 31 6.10 8.44 -17.22
CA LYS A 31 5.55 9.57 -17.96
C LYS A 31 5.69 10.84 -17.13
N SER A 32 5.90 11.98 -17.79
CA SER A 32 6.04 13.28 -17.14
C SER A 32 4.78 14.14 -17.15
N GLU A 33 3.78 13.77 -17.94
CA GLU A 33 2.56 14.56 -18.15
C GLU A 33 1.31 13.70 -17.94
N VAL A 34 1.17 13.13 -16.76
CA VAL A 34 -0.05 12.43 -16.35
C VAL A 34 -0.93 13.37 -15.53
N ASP A 35 -2.24 13.34 -15.74
CA ASP A 35 -3.17 14.19 -14.98
C ASP A 35 -3.11 13.89 -13.49
N VAL A 36 -3.10 14.94 -12.66
CA VAL A 36 -3.33 14.81 -11.22
C VAL A 36 -4.80 14.41 -11.01
N PRO A 37 -5.09 13.35 -10.22
CA PRO A 37 -6.45 12.87 -10.08
C PRO A 37 -7.35 13.88 -9.37
N ASP A 38 -8.61 13.91 -9.79
CA ASP A 38 -9.67 14.59 -9.05
C ASP A 38 -9.95 13.88 -7.71
N VAL A 39 -10.51 14.63 -6.76
CA VAL A 39 -10.84 14.14 -5.42
C VAL A 39 -12.35 14.02 -5.27
N ASN A 40 -12.82 12.81 -4.99
CA ASN A 40 -14.22 12.55 -4.66
C ASN A 40 -14.56 12.98 -3.21
N ASP A 41 -15.85 13.00 -2.88
CA ASP A 41 -16.36 13.46 -1.58
C ASP A 41 -15.79 12.72 -0.36
N ASP A 42 -15.38 11.48 -0.50
CA ASP A 42 -14.83 10.64 0.57
C ASP A 42 -13.31 10.46 0.46
N GLN A 43 -12.67 11.24 -0.41
CA GLN A 43 -11.25 11.10 -0.72
C GLN A 43 -10.42 12.29 -0.25
N VAL A 44 -9.13 12.05 -0.13
CA VAL A 44 -8.09 13.07 0.04
C VAL A 44 -7.09 12.98 -1.11
N LEU A 45 -6.58 14.14 -1.55
CA LEU A 45 -5.42 14.17 -2.44
C LEU A 45 -4.12 14.12 -1.62
N ILE A 46 -3.28 13.14 -1.94
CA ILE A 46 -1.98 12.90 -1.33
C ILE A 46 -0.92 13.21 -2.38
N LYS A 47 -0.11 14.23 -2.17
CA LYS A 47 1.23 14.27 -2.80
C LYS A 47 2.00 13.08 -2.28
N VAL A 48 2.73 12.27 -3.05
CA VAL A 48 3.46 11.05 -2.59
C VAL A 48 4.93 11.37 -2.29
N ALA A 49 5.53 10.72 -1.29
CA ALA A 49 6.96 10.87 -0.96
C ALA A 49 7.73 9.57 -0.84
N ALA A 50 7.04 8.49 -0.46
CA ALA A 50 7.56 7.13 -0.54
C ALA A 50 6.47 6.23 -1.09
N ALA A 51 6.88 5.17 -1.74
CA ALA A 51 6.02 4.10 -2.19
C ALA A 51 6.79 2.80 -1.95
N SER A 52 6.09 1.71 -1.71
CA SER A 52 6.71 0.41 -1.50
C SER A 52 6.09 -0.63 -2.42
N LEU A 53 6.90 -1.60 -2.82
CA LEU A 53 6.56 -2.58 -3.84
C LEU A 53 6.22 -3.91 -3.17
N ASN A 54 5.14 -4.54 -3.61
CA ASN A 54 4.65 -5.82 -3.14
C ASN A 54 4.59 -6.84 -4.28
N PRO A 55 4.54 -8.15 -3.96
CA PRO A 55 4.40 -9.17 -4.99
C PRO A 55 3.12 -9.08 -5.82
N ILE A 56 2.04 -8.48 -5.29
CA ILE A 56 0.78 -8.36 -6.03
C ILE A 56 0.89 -7.40 -7.22
N ASP A 57 1.79 -6.43 -7.14
CA ASP A 57 2.02 -5.42 -8.16
C ASP A 57 2.44 -6.00 -9.51
N PHE A 58 3.49 -6.82 -9.48
CA PHE A 58 3.93 -7.49 -10.70
C PHE A 58 2.91 -8.54 -11.15
N LYS A 59 2.14 -9.15 -10.24
CA LYS A 59 1.11 -10.13 -10.62
C LYS A 59 -0.01 -9.47 -11.42
N HIS A 60 -0.40 -8.24 -11.08
CA HIS A 60 -1.31 -7.45 -11.93
C HIS A 60 -0.69 -7.14 -13.28
N MET A 61 0.55 -6.63 -13.32
CA MET A 61 1.24 -6.35 -14.59
C MET A 61 1.36 -7.59 -15.50
N HIS A 62 1.67 -8.76 -14.95
CA HIS A 62 1.73 -10.00 -15.73
C HIS A 62 0.34 -10.55 -16.10
N GLY A 63 -0.73 -10.07 -15.46
CA GLY A 63 -2.10 -10.48 -15.72
C GLY A 63 -2.50 -11.82 -15.11
N TYR A 64 -1.97 -12.12 -13.92
CA TYR A 64 -2.36 -13.32 -13.16
C TYR A 64 -3.85 -13.30 -12.77
N PHE A 65 -4.46 -12.11 -12.75
CA PHE A 65 -5.86 -11.89 -12.37
C PHE A 65 -6.79 -11.65 -13.58
N LYS A 66 -6.34 -11.91 -14.82
CA LYS A 66 -7.15 -11.77 -16.05
C LYS A 66 -8.48 -12.51 -15.96
N ALA A 67 -8.45 -13.75 -15.45
CA ALA A 67 -9.60 -14.64 -15.41
C ALA A 67 -10.74 -14.14 -14.51
N ILE A 68 -10.45 -13.22 -13.59
CA ILE A 68 -11.42 -12.65 -12.66
C ILE A 68 -11.78 -11.18 -13.00
N GLY A 69 -11.47 -10.74 -14.23
CA GLY A 69 -11.87 -9.42 -14.72
C GLY A 69 -10.92 -8.27 -14.39
N SER A 70 -9.75 -8.52 -13.78
CA SER A 70 -8.72 -7.50 -13.56
C SER A 70 -8.02 -7.15 -14.88
N SER A 71 -8.63 -6.28 -15.70
CA SER A 71 -7.99 -5.67 -16.88
C SER A 71 -7.07 -4.53 -16.45
N PRO A 72 -5.90 -4.30 -17.08
CA PRO A 72 -5.09 -3.12 -16.86
C PRO A 72 -5.90 -1.95 -17.41
N PRO A 73 -6.41 -1.04 -16.58
CA PRO A 73 -7.08 0.13 -17.08
C PRO A 73 -6.07 0.98 -17.86
N VAL A 74 -6.57 1.70 -18.85
CA VAL A 74 -5.75 2.54 -19.71
C VAL A 74 -5.27 3.72 -18.86
N ASN A 75 -3.95 3.82 -18.64
CA ASN A 75 -3.29 4.80 -17.75
C ASN A 75 -3.34 4.48 -16.25
N THR A 76 -3.27 3.21 -15.87
CA THR A 76 -3.30 2.90 -14.44
C THR A 76 -1.96 2.99 -13.76
N PHE A 77 -2.03 3.71 -12.65
CA PHE A 77 -1.06 3.76 -11.60
C PHE A 77 -1.38 2.57 -10.70
N PHE A 78 -0.78 1.42 -10.95
CA PHE A 78 -0.68 0.47 -9.86
C PHE A 78 0.65 0.71 -9.17
N LEU A 79 0.72 0.32 -7.89
CA LEU A 79 1.83 0.37 -6.94
C LEU A 79 1.44 1.19 -5.70
N PHE A 80 1.78 0.65 -4.53
CA PHE A 80 1.22 0.98 -3.22
C PHE A 80 2.02 2.08 -2.47
N PHE A 81 1.33 2.80 -1.57
CA PHE A 81 1.83 3.60 -0.42
C PHE A 81 2.25 5.08 -0.56
N PHE A 82 2.61 5.69 0.58
CA PHE A 82 2.29 7.05 1.09
C PHE A 82 3.41 8.07 1.38
N SER A 83 2.99 9.27 1.76
CA SER A 83 3.77 10.50 1.65
C SER A 83 4.17 11.28 2.89
N ARG A 84 5.23 12.09 2.68
CA ARG A 84 5.78 13.24 3.41
C ARG A 84 5.00 14.52 3.13
N LYS A 85 4.35 15.02 4.19
CA LYS A 85 3.34 16.08 4.22
C LYS A 85 2.15 15.77 3.33
N ILE A 86 1.11 15.18 3.90
CA ILE A 86 -0.23 15.39 3.38
C ILE A 86 -0.67 16.75 3.91
N VAL A 87 -0.31 17.83 3.22
CA VAL A 87 -1.32 18.87 3.13
C VAL A 87 -2.47 18.17 2.43
N VAL A 88 -3.54 17.72 3.12
CA VAL A 88 -4.74 17.24 2.42
C VAL A 88 -5.12 18.38 1.53
N PHE A 89 -4.80 18.27 0.25
CA PHE A 89 -4.85 19.45 -0.61
C PHE A 89 -6.29 19.84 -0.92
N ARG A 90 -7.14 18.82 -0.90
CA ARG A 90 -8.58 18.90 -0.99
C ARG A 90 -9.12 17.71 -0.21
N VAL A 91 -9.95 18.04 0.76
CA VAL A 91 -10.73 17.11 1.55
C VAL A 91 -12.06 16.99 0.81
N GLY A 92 -12.45 15.79 0.41
CA GLY A 92 -13.81 15.57 -0.06
C GLY A 92 -14.82 15.99 1.02
N SER A 93 -16.02 16.42 0.64
CA SER A 93 -17.00 16.99 1.58
C SER A 93 -17.43 16.07 2.74
N LYS A 94 -17.12 14.77 2.67
CA LYS A 94 -17.50 13.73 3.64
C LYS A 94 -16.34 13.17 4.47
N VAL A 95 -15.10 13.61 4.23
CA VAL A 95 -13.92 13.23 5.04
C VAL A 95 -13.95 13.97 6.38
N LYS A 96 -13.61 13.29 7.46
CA LYS A 96 -13.80 13.74 8.86
C LYS A 96 -12.55 13.63 9.74
N GLU A 97 -11.70 12.66 9.47
CA GLU A 97 -10.55 12.25 10.29
C GLU A 97 -9.23 12.86 9.81
N PHE A 98 -9.22 13.47 8.61
CA PHE A 98 -8.03 14.07 8.01
C PHE A 98 -8.23 15.54 7.63
N GLU A 99 -7.20 16.33 7.90
CA GLU A 99 -7.14 17.75 7.58
C GLU A 99 -5.93 18.09 6.71
N VAL A 100 -6.02 19.28 6.11
CA VAL A 100 -4.96 19.90 5.32
C VAL A 100 -3.69 20.10 6.16
N GLY A 101 -2.79 19.12 6.17
CA GLY A 101 -1.47 19.23 6.81
C GLY A 101 -0.97 17.94 7.43
N ASP A 102 -1.86 16.96 7.61
CA ASP A 102 -1.57 15.66 8.19
C ASP A 102 -0.45 14.86 7.51
N GLU A 103 0.00 13.81 8.17
CA GLU A 103 0.83 12.78 7.56
C GLU A 103 0.03 11.49 7.67
N ALA A 104 -0.25 10.82 6.56
CA ALA A 104 -0.99 9.57 6.56
C ALA A 104 -0.22 8.48 5.82
N TYR A 105 -0.63 7.25 6.10
CA TYR A 105 -0.18 6.03 5.47
C TYR A 105 -1.35 5.03 5.38
N GLY A 106 -1.26 4.03 4.51
CA GLY A 106 -2.37 3.09 4.28
C GLY A 106 -2.21 2.28 3.00
N ASP A 107 -3.14 1.35 2.78
CA ASP A 107 -3.27 0.58 1.54
C ASP A 107 -4.31 1.25 0.62
N ILE A 108 -3.98 1.54 -0.64
CA ILE A 108 -4.91 2.17 -1.60
C ILE A 108 -6.09 1.27 -1.94
N HIS A 109 -5.89 -0.04 -1.83
CA HIS A 109 -6.79 -1.05 -2.32
C HIS A 109 -7.50 -1.75 -1.16
N GLU A 110 -8.76 -1.40 -0.93
CA GLU A 110 -9.64 -2.18 -0.04
C GLU A 110 -9.75 -3.65 -0.50
N HIS A 111 -9.65 -3.87 -1.81
CA HIS A 111 -9.64 -5.19 -2.41
C HIS A 111 -8.47 -5.35 -3.37
N ALA A 112 -7.51 -6.17 -2.95
CA ALA A 112 -6.29 -6.47 -3.69
C ALA A 112 -6.55 -7.00 -5.12
N LEU A 113 -7.71 -7.63 -5.37
CA LEU A 113 -8.08 -8.20 -6.67
C LEU A 113 -8.73 -7.21 -7.64
N TYR A 114 -9.27 -6.10 -7.12
CA TYR A 114 -9.96 -5.06 -7.89
C TYR A 114 -9.27 -3.72 -7.64
N PRO A 115 -8.05 -3.58 -8.16
CA PRO A 115 -7.25 -2.42 -7.85
C PRO A 115 -7.82 -1.18 -8.57
N LYS A 116 -7.67 -0.03 -7.93
CA LYS A 116 -8.18 1.26 -8.40
C LYS A 116 -7.33 1.80 -9.55
N GLU A 117 -7.90 2.71 -10.34
CA GLU A 117 -7.19 3.37 -11.44
C GLU A 117 -6.05 4.28 -10.99
N CYS A 118 -6.06 4.74 -9.74
CA CYS A 118 -4.99 5.53 -9.15
C CYS A 118 -4.22 4.70 -8.10
N GLY A 119 -2.90 4.88 -8.11
CA GLY A 119 -1.91 4.25 -7.25
C GLY A 119 -0.82 5.28 -6.97
N SER A 120 0.32 4.86 -6.43
CA SER A 120 1.26 5.79 -5.81
C SER A 120 2.70 5.71 -6.28
N LEU A 121 3.01 4.99 -7.36
CA LEU A 121 4.17 5.37 -8.17
C LEU A 121 3.87 6.61 -9.03
N ALA A 122 3.43 7.69 -8.37
CA ALA A 122 3.04 8.97 -8.93
C ALA A 122 3.40 10.08 -7.95
N GLU A 123 3.51 11.32 -8.40
CA GLU A 123 3.74 12.43 -7.46
C GLU A 123 2.48 12.78 -6.65
N TYR A 124 1.28 12.43 -7.13
CA TYR A 124 0.00 12.62 -6.44
C TYR A 124 -0.92 11.41 -6.62
N THR A 125 -1.75 11.12 -5.62
CA THR A 125 -2.76 10.05 -5.65
C THR A 125 -4.00 10.45 -4.83
N ALA A 126 -5.18 9.99 -5.25
CA ALA A 126 -6.44 10.24 -4.55
C ALA A 126 -6.86 8.97 -3.80
N MET A 127 -7.23 9.10 -2.53
CA MET A 127 -7.50 7.95 -1.67
C MET A 127 -8.68 8.17 -0.75
N GLU A 128 -9.50 7.14 -0.59
CA GLU A 128 -10.63 7.15 0.35
C GLU A 128 -10.12 7.23 1.79
N GLU A 129 -10.75 8.06 2.61
CA GLU A 129 -10.41 8.23 4.03
C GLU A 129 -10.34 6.90 4.78
N LYS A 130 -11.26 5.97 4.49
CA LYS A 130 -11.39 4.70 5.21
C LYS A 130 -10.18 3.79 5.11
N VAL A 131 -9.32 3.99 4.10
CA VAL A 131 -8.10 3.19 3.89
C VAL A 131 -6.84 3.89 4.38
N LEU A 132 -7.00 4.96 5.15
CA LEU A 132 -5.93 5.78 5.69
C LEU A 132 -5.81 5.64 7.20
N ALA A 133 -4.59 5.79 7.68
CA ALA A 133 -4.29 6.06 9.07
C ALA A 133 -3.26 7.18 9.18
N LEU A 134 -3.28 7.93 10.29
CA LEU A 134 -2.23 8.90 10.58
C LEU A 134 -0.89 8.19 10.73
N LYS A 135 0.14 8.73 10.08
CA LYS A 135 1.49 8.19 10.13
C LYS A 135 2.06 8.32 11.55
N PRO A 136 2.63 7.25 12.12
CA PRO A 136 3.35 7.35 13.38
C PRO A 136 4.48 8.40 13.30
N LYS A 137 4.53 9.30 14.28
CA LYS A 137 5.50 10.42 14.32
C LYS A 137 6.96 9.95 14.43
N ASN A 138 7.18 8.76 14.97
CA ASN A 138 8.49 8.16 15.18
C ASN A 138 9.01 7.36 13.98
N LEU A 139 8.23 7.21 12.91
CA LEU A 139 8.66 6.55 11.69
C LEU A 139 8.96 7.58 10.60
N SER A 140 9.94 7.28 9.75
CA SER A 140 10.08 7.93 8.45
C SER A 140 8.94 7.51 7.51
N PHE A 141 8.82 8.19 6.37
CA PHE A 141 7.84 7.82 5.35
C PHE A 141 8.15 6.46 4.75
N ALA A 142 9.40 6.21 4.37
CA ALA A 142 9.82 4.92 3.84
C ALA A 142 9.45 3.77 4.80
N GLU A 143 9.75 3.92 6.09
CA GLU A 143 9.38 2.94 7.12
C GLU A 143 7.86 2.78 7.20
N ALA A 144 7.10 3.87 7.38
CA ALA A 144 5.64 3.81 7.47
C ALA A 144 5.00 3.17 6.23
N THR A 145 5.49 3.48 5.03
CA THR A 145 4.98 2.91 3.77
C THR A 145 5.28 1.43 3.58
N SER A 146 6.26 0.88 4.30
CA SER A 146 6.57 -0.55 4.21
C SER A 146 5.59 -1.44 4.97
N LEU A 147 4.70 -0.84 5.78
CA LEU A 147 3.90 -1.55 6.76
C LEU A 147 2.53 -2.05 6.26
N PRO A 148 1.66 -1.26 5.60
CA PRO A 148 0.23 -1.58 5.56
C PRO A 148 -0.10 -2.93 4.93
N VAL A 149 0.27 -3.19 3.66
CA VAL A 149 0.00 -4.51 3.02
C VAL A 149 0.65 -5.65 3.80
N ALA A 150 1.88 -5.46 4.28
CA ALA A 150 2.60 -6.51 5.00
C ALA A 150 1.93 -6.86 6.33
N ILE A 151 1.50 -5.85 7.10
CA ILE A 151 0.80 -6.01 8.38
C ILE A 151 -0.62 -6.54 8.17
N GLU A 152 -1.36 -6.01 7.21
CA GLU A 152 -2.71 -6.45 6.88
C GLU A 152 -2.70 -7.92 6.43
N THR A 153 -1.74 -8.31 5.58
CA THR A 153 -1.55 -9.70 5.17
C THR A 153 -1.15 -10.58 6.35
N ALA A 154 -0.20 -10.11 7.17
CA ALA A 154 0.27 -10.84 8.34
C ALA A 154 -0.83 -11.06 9.38
N TYR A 155 -1.74 -10.10 9.53
CA TYR A 155 -2.88 -10.20 10.43
C TYR A 155 -4.00 -11.05 9.84
N GLY A 156 -4.45 -10.74 8.61
CA GLY A 156 -5.62 -11.34 8.00
C GLY A 156 -5.47 -12.82 7.65
N GLY A 157 -4.26 -13.28 7.29
CA GLY A 157 -4.02 -14.68 6.96
C GLY A 157 -4.33 -15.64 8.11
N PRO A 158 -3.68 -15.49 9.29
CA PRO A 158 -3.95 -16.34 10.43
C PRO A 158 -5.37 -16.19 11.01
N GLU A 159 -5.95 -14.99 11.01
CA GLU A 159 -7.35 -14.79 11.44
C GLU A 159 -8.33 -15.56 10.53
N SER A 160 -8.13 -15.48 9.21
CA SER A 160 -8.95 -16.23 8.24
C SER A 160 -8.78 -17.75 8.38
N ALA A 161 -7.64 -18.21 8.88
CA ALA A 161 -7.37 -19.61 9.18
C ALA A 161 -7.93 -20.07 10.55
N GLY A 162 -8.57 -19.18 11.32
CA GLY A 162 -9.12 -19.49 12.64
C GLY A 162 -8.04 -19.83 13.66
N LEU A 163 -6.89 -19.14 13.60
CA LEU A 163 -5.83 -19.26 14.60
C LEU A 163 -6.37 -18.85 15.98
N SER A 164 -6.12 -19.67 16.99
CA SER A 164 -6.59 -19.47 18.36
C SER A 164 -5.51 -19.88 19.34
N ALA A 165 -5.59 -19.38 20.58
CA ALA A 165 -4.64 -19.74 21.64
C ALA A 165 -4.46 -21.27 21.75
N GLY A 166 -3.23 -21.71 21.96
CA GLY A 166 -2.85 -23.13 22.03
C GLY A 166 -2.62 -23.82 20.68
N LYS A 167 -2.87 -23.16 19.54
CA LYS A 167 -2.50 -23.67 18.21
C LYS A 167 -1.11 -23.16 17.82
N SER A 168 -0.33 -24.03 17.17
CA SER A 168 0.96 -23.66 16.57
C SER A 168 0.77 -23.03 15.19
N LEU A 169 1.59 -22.03 14.86
CA LEU A 169 1.63 -21.40 13.54
C LEU A 169 3.00 -21.63 12.89
N LEU A 170 2.98 -22.19 11.67
CA LEU A 170 4.17 -22.33 10.81
C LEU A 170 4.29 -21.10 9.91
N VAL A 171 5.38 -20.34 10.05
CA VAL A 171 5.63 -19.13 9.23
C VAL A 171 6.69 -19.41 8.17
N LEU A 172 6.26 -19.63 6.93
CA LEU A 172 7.17 -19.75 5.80
C LEU A 172 7.74 -18.37 5.43
N GLY A 173 9.06 -18.29 5.24
CA GLY A 173 9.72 -17.03 4.91
C GLY A 173 9.66 -16.00 6.05
N GLY A 174 9.86 -16.41 7.31
CA GLY A 174 9.79 -15.52 8.48
C GLY A 174 10.66 -14.25 8.45
N ALA A 175 11.64 -14.15 7.55
CA ALA A 175 12.44 -12.94 7.35
C ALA A 175 11.92 -11.99 6.25
N CYS A 176 10.89 -12.37 5.48
CA CYS A 176 10.28 -11.51 4.47
C CYS A 176 9.30 -10.51 5.12
N GLY A 177 8.85 -9.51 4.35
CA GLY A 177 7.97 -8.44 4.87
C GLY A 177 6.72 -8.96 5.59
N VAL A 178 6.02 -9.96 5.04
CA VAL A 178 4.84 -10.56 5.72
C VAL A 178 5.29 -11.41 6.91
N GLY A 179 6.28 -12.28 6.71
CA GLY A 179 6.73 -13.23 7.73
C GLY A 179 7.22 -12.54 9.00
N SER A 180 8.02 -11.48 8.87
CA SER A 180 8.54 -10.74 10.02
C SER A 180 7.42 -10.03 10.79
N ASN A 181 6.40 -9.51 10.09
CA ASN A 181 5.22 -8.90 10.70
C ASN A 181 4.31 -9.93 11.39
N VAL A 182 4.18 -11.16 10.85
CA VAL A 182 3.46 -12.24 11.55
C VAL A 182 4.13 -12.54 12.89
N ILE A 183 5.47 -12.66 12.89
CA ILE A 183 6.23 -12.92 14.11
C ILE A 183 6.04 -11.78 15.12
N LEU A 184 6.17 -10.54 14.66
CA LEU A 184 5.95 -9.35 15.48
C LEU A 184 4.57 -9.36 16.13
N LEU A 185 3.51 -9.49 15.33
CA LEU A 185 2.14 -9.42 15.79
C LEU A 185 1.78 -10.59 16.71
N TYR A 186 2.05 -11.82 16.32
CA TYR A 186 1.54 -12.98 17.04
C TYR A 186 2.40 -13.37 18.24
N VAL A 187 3.72 -13.23 18.15
CA VAL A 187 4.61 -13.54 19.28
C VAL A 187 4.71 -12.37 20.23
N GLN A 188 5.03 -11.18 19.73
CA GLN A 188 5.35 -10.06 20.62
C GLN A 188 4.10 -9.39 21.18
N VAL A 189 3.07 -9.21 20.35
CA VAL A 189 1.83 -8.53 20.76
C VAL A 189 0.81 -9.51 21.33
N LYS A 190 0.43 -10.56 20.58
CA LYS A 190 -0.61 -11.51 21.00
C LYS A 190 -0.12 -12.63 21.92
N LYS A 191 1.19 -12.74 22.18
CA LYS A 191 1.80 -13.72 23.10
C LYS A 191 1.50 -15.19 22.75
N PHE A 192 1.44 -15.52 21.46
CA PHE A 192 1.34 -16.90 21.00
C PHE A 192 2.69 -17.62 21.07
N ASP A 193 2.65 -18.91 21.42
CA ASP A 193 3.80 -19.81 21.25
C ASP A 193 4.00 -20.13 19.76
N LEU A 194 5.14 -19.72 19.22
CA LEU A 194 5.44 -19.86 17.80
C LEU A 194 6.59 -20.84 17.58
N HIS A 195 6.36 -21.82 16.72
CA HIS A 195 7.42 -22.65 16.16
C HIS A 195 7.88 -22.01 14.85
N LEU A 196 8.99 -21.29 14.91
CA LEU A 196 9.60 -20.63 13.76
C LEU A 196 10.34 -21.65 12.89
N PHE A 197 9.93 -21.76 11.63
CA PHE A 197 10.71 -22.50 10.64
C PHE A 197 11.17 -21.53 9.56
N HIS A 198 12.46 -21.19 9.61
CA HIS A 198 13.05 -20.35 8.59
C HIS A 198 13.50 -21.19 7.40
N CYS A 199 12.66 -21.26 6.36
CA CYS A 199 13.10 -21.76 5.07
C CYS A 199 13.84 -20.63 4.33
N LYS A 200 15.18 -20.70 4.28
CA LYS A 200 15.93 -19.91 3.29
C LYS A 200 15.59 -20.45 1.89
N TYR A 201 15.56 -19.56 0.90
CA TYR A 201 15.56 -19.89 -0.53
C TYR A 201 16.78 -20.75 -0.98
N THR A 202 17.59 -21.27 -0.05
CA THR A 202 18.71 -22.18 -0.29
C THR A 202 18.35 -23.66 -0.06
N GLY A 203 17.08 -24.00 0.18
CA GLY A 203 16.65 -25.40 0.29
C GLY A 203 17.12 -26.14 1.55
N GLN A 204 17.56 -25.42 2.58
CA GLN A 204 17.90 -26.00 3.88
C GLN A 204 16.89 -25.58 4.93
N LEU A 205 16.26 -26.58 5.53
CA LEU A 205 15.47 -26.45 6.74
C LEU A 205 16.44 -26.32 7.91
N VAL A 206 16.42 -25.17 8.60
CA VAL A 206 17.08 -25.04 9.90
C VAL A 206 15.98 -25.14 10.95
N VAL A 207 16.03 -26.20 11.75
CA VAL A 207 15.15 -26.47 12.90
C VAL A 207 15.73 -25.76 14.12
#